data_AF-A0A7C3GXJ1-F1
#
_entry.id   AF-A0A7C3GXJ1-F1
#
_cell.length_a   1.000
_cell.length_b   1.000
_cell.length_c   1.000
_cell.angle_alpha   90.00
_cell.angle_beta   90.00
_cell.angle_gamma   90.00
#
_symmetry.space_group_name_H-M   'P 1'
#
loop_
_entity.id
_entity.type
_entity.pdbx_description
1 polymer ?
#
loop_
_entity_poly.entity_id
_entity_poly.type
_entity_poly.pdbx_seq_one_letter_code
_entity_poly.pdbx_strand_id
1 'polypeptide(L)'
;MKFKEFFLLTCLAILLVACKIFTGKPPLTLNHTATVAPLSMPPTRIIYKPSLTPAPPVTATAQPPEENELAAWTLLVYMDADNNLESYGVADLNEMADGVKGLVGMQLVVQIDRAAGYFAGEDDWTEARRYALVDGELSQVAALGEINMGDGATLSQFLAWGLRQYPAEHYALIMWGHGVGWQGITYDISADAARINALELGEAIGDGLVAADIPKLDLIGFDACLMAQLDVFTAVKDVADFSVASQELIPAQGWDYAQLLANLRLPPADSDGRWLAETIVDTYAQTYADSDTANTTLSAIDTAALDPLNLAVEQLATILQSDAEVYATAISNARGGGVTFASMFPSQQAQYGSIDLGRFASLIAQLSPNAAGREAAEAVLAQLEQVVVRSVRGAGLPLASGVATYFPRTNQFYDPAYAQVTTSPAWDAVLQAYYALPLPVPQIELTTRDFDIAISDLNPALLRFFVAGRLIEEVSFWAGNEMEDGRIKLYEFERLLPEPIELPDGTQLQKWRDGVHDDFFIWDAQATVLFDATEAQFVVMWPVAGSATRFAVQGD
;
A
#
# COMPACT_ATOMS: atom_id res chain seq x y z
N MET A 1 16.78 39.68 1.48
CA MET A 1 17.78 39.38 0.44
C MET A 1 18.96 38.72 1.14
N LYS A 2 19.31 37.49 0.71
CA LYS A 2 20.26 36.52 1.30
C LYS A 2 19.76 35.76 2.55
N PHE A 3 19.22 34.55 2.32
CA PHE A 3 19.30 33.35 3.18
C PHE A 3 18.57 32.20 2.46
N LYS A 4 19.17 31.63 1.41
CA LYS A 4 18.65 30.42 0.71
C LYS A 4 19.75 29.54 0.07
N GLU A 5 21.03 29.72 0.43
CA GLU A 5 22.16 29.01 -0.21
C GLU A 5 22.87 27.99 0.71
N PHE A 6 22.18 27.41 1.71
CA PHE A 6 22.82 26.43 2.61
C PHE A 6 22.21 25.02 2.59
N PHE A 7 21.36 24.68 1.62
CA PHE A 7 20.69 23.37 1.59
C PHE A 7 20.99 22.49 0.36
N LEU A 8 21.98 22.85 -0.46
CA LEU A 8 22.26 22.11 -1.71
C LEU A 8 23.66 21.46 -1.79
N LEU A 9 24.42 21.38 -0.70
CA LEU A 9 25.83 20.95 -0.76
C LEU A 9 26.19 19.67 0.00
N THR A 10 25.22 18.86 0.45
CA THR A 10 25.51 17.63 1.20
C THR A 10 25.09 16.31 0.53
N CYS A 11 24.52 16.34 -0.68
CA CYS A 11 24.16 15.10 -1.41
C CYS A 11 25.09 14.76 -2.60
N LEU A 12 26.17 15.52 -2.84
CA LEU A 12 27.06 15.31 -3.99
C LEU A 12 28.40 14.64 -3.63
N ALA A 13 28.45 13.86 -2.55
CA ALA A 13 29.69 13.21 -2.12
C ALA A 13 29.44 11.81 -1.56
N ILE A 14 29.01 10.85 -2.40
CA ILE A 14 29.16 9.40 -2.10
C ILE A 14 29.33 8.52 -3.37
N LEU A 15 29.30 9.06 -4.60
CA LEU A 15 29.38 8.22 -5.80
C LEU A 15 30.67 8.41 -6.62
N LEU A 16 31.84 8.33 -5.98
CA LEU A 16 33.13 8.31 -6.69
C LEU A 16 34.24 7.55 -5.94
N VAL A 17 34.16 6.22 -5.78
CA VAL A 17 35.37 5.36 -5.69
C VAL A 17 35.08 3.93 -6.19
N ALA A 18 35.43 3.62 -7.44
CA ALA A 18 36.00 2.33 -7.83
C ALA A 18 36.59 2.36 -9.27
N CYS A 19 37.91 2.54 -9.31
CA CYS A 19 38.90 2.01 -10.27
C CYS A 19 38.66 2.02 -11.81
N LYS A 20 39.32 3.00 -12.41
CA LYS A 20 40.15 3.02 -13.63
C LYS A 20 40.65 1.70 -14.26
N ILE A 21 40.58 1.71 -15.61
CA ILE A 21 41.50 1.21 -16.66
C ILE A 21 41.41 -0.28 -17.08
N PHE A 22 40.89 -0.51 -18.30
CA PHE A 22 41.58 -1.23 -19.37
C PHE A 22 41.09 -0.75 -20.74
N THR A 23 42.04 -0.44 -21.63
CA THR A 23 41.85 0.09 -22.98
C THR A 23 41.70 -1.03 -24.02
N GLY A 24 40.82 -0.79 -25.00
CA GLY A 24 40.96 -1.28 -26.38
C GLY A 24 40.41 -2.68 -26.73
N LYS A 25 39.22 -2.72 -27.36
CA LYS A 25 38.84 -3.65 -28.46
C LYS A 25 37.49 -3.22 -29.08
N PRO A 26 37.25 -3.48 -30.39
CA PRO A 26 36.10 -2.96 -31.14
C PRO A 26 34.78 -3.65 -30.76
N PRO A 27 33.62 -3.06 -31.07
CA PRO A 27 32.32 -3.55 -30.58
C PRO A 27 32.00 -4.94 -31.13
N LEU A 28 31.70 -5.86 -30.21
CA LEU A 28 31.10 -7.16 -30.49
C LEU A 28 29.63 -6.95 -30.84
N THR A 29 29.21 -7.51 -31.96
CA THR A 29 27.81 -7.69 -32.36
C THR A 29 27.14 -8.69 -31.41
N LEU A 30 26.13 -8.25 -30.67
CA LEU A 30 25.28 -9.11 -29.83
C LEU A 30 23.95 -9.36 -30.54
N ASN A 31 23.85 -10.55 -31.15
CA ASN A 31 22.56 -11.17 -31.46
C ASN A 31 22.01 -11.76 -30.15
N HIS A 32 20.91 -11.21 -29.63
CA HIS A 32 20.15 -11.83 -28.56
C HIS A 32 18.75 -12.21 -29.04
N THR A 33 18.63 -13.47 -29.47
CA THR A 33 17.43 -14.27 -29.20
C THR A 33 17.71 -15.00 -27.88
N ALA A 34 17.23 -14.44 -26.76
CA ALA A 34 17.25 -15.14 -25.48
C ALA A 34 15.88 -15.79 -25.28
N THR A 35 15.84 -17.12 -25.43
CA THR A 35 14.72 -17.95 -25.01
C THR A 35 14.76 -18.06 -23.49
N VAL A 36 13.74 -17.54 -22.80
CA VAL A 36 13.57 -17.74 -21.36
C VAL A 36 13.12 -19.18 -21.14
N ALA A 37 13.98 -20.00 -20.53
CA ALA A 37 13.59 -21.31 -20.05
C ALA A 37 12.82 -21.14 -18.71
N PRO A 38 11.69 -21.81 -18.50
CA PRO A 38 10.98 -21.77 -17.23
C PRO A 38 11.81 -22.44 -16.14
N LEU A 39 12.00 -21.76 -15.01
CA LEU A 39 12.55 -22.35 -13.80
C LEU A 39 11.50 -23.33 -13.23
N SER A 40 11.73 -24.63 -13.46
CA SER A 40 11.06 -25.71 -12.75
C SER A 40 11.68 -25.82 -11.35
N MET A 41 10.94 -25.41 -10.32
CA MET A 41 11.25 -25.79 -8.95
C MET A 41 10.53 -27.09 -8.59
N PRO A 42 11.22 -28.13 -8.09
CA PRO A 42 10.55 -29.32 -7.58
C PRO A 42 9.91 -29.03 -6.21
N PRO A 43 8.73 -29.63 -5.91
CA PRO A 43 8.07 -29.46 -4.63
C PRO A 43 8.88 -30.18 -3.54
N THR A 44 9.67 -29.45 -2.77
CA THR A 44 10.32 -30.00 -1.58
C THR A 44 9.59 -29.47 -0.35
N ARG A 45 8.72 -30.31 0.20
CA ARG A 45 8.02 -30.07 1.46
C ARG A 45 9.05 -30.16 2.59
N ILE A 46 9.62 -29.02 3.00
CA ILE A 46 10.50 -28.97 4.17
C ILE A 46 9.60 -28.95 5.41
N ILE A 47 9.57 -30.08 6.12
CA ILE A 47 8.97 -30.14 7.46
C ILE A 47 9.99 -29.54 8.42
N TYR A 48 9.79 -28.28 8.81
CA TYR A 48 10.56 -27.65 9.89
C TYR A 48 10.15 -28.28 11.22
N LYS A 49 11.11 -28.86 11.94
CA LYS A 49 10.96 -29.23 13.35
C LYS A 49 11.66 -28.13 14.16
N PRO A 50 10.93 -27.27 14.88
CA PRO A 50 11.56 -26.22 15.67
C PRO A 50 12.45 -26.85 16.74
N SER A 51 13.73 -26.50 16.72
CA SER A 51 14.66 -26.77 17.82
C SER A 51 14.42 -25.70 18.88
N LEU A 52 13.65 -26.04 19.91
CA LEU A 52 13.48 -25.21 21.10
C LEU A 52 14.80 -25.22 21.89
N THR A 53 15.70 -24.29 21.58
CA THR A 53 16.77 -23.92 22.51
C THR A 53 16.18 -22.96 23.54
N PRO A 54 16.24 -23.27 24.85
CA PRO A 54 15.77 -22.36 25.88
C PRO A 54 16.63 -21.08 25.86
N ALA A 55 15.99 -19.92 25.83
CA ALA A 55 16.66 -18.64 26.03
C ALA A 55 17.40 -18.63 27.38
N PRO A 56 18.58 -17.97 27.47
CA PRO A 56 19.30 -17.84 28.73
C PRO A 56 18.45 -17.08 29.78
N PRO A 57 18.63 -17.36 31.08
CA PRO A 57 17.86 -16.69 32.12
C PRO A 57 18.25 -15.22 32.19
N VAL A 58 17.30 -14.33 31.88
CA VAL A 58 17.45 -12.89 32.12
C VAL A 58 17.28 -12.64 33.62
N THR A 59 18.38 -12.40 34.32
CA THR A 59 18.35 -11.79 35.66
C THR A 59 18.18 -10.28 35.50
N ALA A 60 16.95 -9.80 35.58
CA ALA A 60 16.64 -8.39 35.79
C ALA A 60 15.76 -8.26 37.04
N THR A 61 16.32 -7.62 38.07
CA THR A 61 15.59 -7.24 39.28
C THR A 61 14.79 -5.96 39.01
N ALA A 62 13.66 -6.08 38.31
CA ALA A 62 12.59 -5.11 38.45
C ALA A 62 11.75 -5.57 39.64
N GLN A 63 11.67 -4.74 40.70
CA GLN A 63 10.68 -5.00 41.75
C GLN A 63 9.29 -4.93 41.12
N PRO A 64 8.39 -5.88 41.40
CA PRO A 64 6.99 -5.73 41.04
C PRO A 64 6.46 -4.44 41.70
N PRO A 65 5.67 -3.62 40.99
CA PRO A 65 5.01 -2.48 41.61
C PRO A 65 4.18 -2.94 42.83
N GLU A 66 4.22 -2.16 43.91
CA GLU A 66 3.44 -2.43 45.12
C GLU A 66 1.94 -2.51 44.80
N GLU A 67 1.22 -3.29 45.61
CA GLU A 67 -0.20 -3.61 45.47
C GLU A 67 -1.09 -2.39 45.11
N ASN A 68 -1.67 -2.48 43.91
CA ASN A 68 -3.10 -2.34 43.64
C ASN A 68 -3.62 -1.01 43.07
N GLU A 69 -3.14 -0.65 41.89
CA GLU A 69 -4.02 -0.19 40.78
C GLU A 69 -3.32 -0.56 39.47
N LEU A 70 -3.97 -1.35 38.62
CA LEU A 70 -3.49 -1.61 37.26
C LEU A 70 -3.33 -0.27 36.53
N ALA A 71 -2.40 -0.18 35.58
CA ALA A 71 -2.45 0.96 34.66
C ALA A 71 -3.78 0.91 33.88
N ALA A 72 -4.33 2.07 33.53
CA ALA A 72 -5.51 2.12 32.67
C ALA A 72 -5.19 1.48 31.30
N TRP A 73 -3.99 1.76 30.78
CA TRP A 73 -3.53 1.24 29.49
C TRP A 73 -2.08 0.75 29.54
N THR A 74 -1.80 -0.32 28.81
CA THR A 74 -0.46 -0.65 28.33
C THR A 74 -0.44 -0.58 26.81
N LEU A 75 0.40 0.31 26.27
CA LEU A 75 0.69 0.40 24.85
C LEU A 75 1.97 -0.40 24.55
N LEU A 76 1.85 -1.41 23.69
CA LEU A 76 2.98 -2.19 23.19
C LEU A 76 3.28 -1.77 21.75
N VAL A 77 4.52 -1.40 21.45
CA VAL A 77 4.95 -1.02 20.11
C VAL A 77 6.02 -2.00 19.62
N TYR A 78 5.76 -2.64 18.49
CA TYR A 78 6.66 -3.60 17.84
C TYR A 78 7.20 -2.97 16.55
N MET A 79 8.46 -2.53 16.58
CA MET A 79 9.07 -1.71 15.55
C MET A 79 10.17 -2.48 14.81
N ASP A 80 9.90 -2.81 13.55
CA ASP A 80 10.94 -3.33 12.66
C ASP A 80 11.56 -2.19 11.84
N ALA A 81 12.64 -1.64 12.38
CA ALA A 81 13.50 -0.65 11.75
C ALA A 81 14.76 -1.28 11.15
N ASP A 82 14.85 -2.61 11.08
CA ASP A 82 15.90 -3.30 10.34
C ASP A 82 15.60 -3.30 8.83
N ASN A 83 15.60 -2.09 8.26
CA ASN A 83 15.40 -1.79 6.86
C ASN A 83 15.69 -0.31 6.59
N ASN A 84 15.30 0.20 5.42
CA ASN A 84 15.49 1.59 5.03
C ASN A 84 14.61 2.61 5.78
N LEU A 85 13.80 2.19 6.74
CA LEU A 85 13.05 3.07 7.63
C LEU A 85 13.78 3.36 8.96
N GLU A 86 14.98 2.81 9.17
CA GLU A 86 15.73 2.89 10.43
C GLU A 86 15.77 4.31 11.05
N SER A 87 16.05 5.33 10.24
CA SER A 87 16.11 6.72 10.72
C SER A 87 14.78 7.25 11.24
N TYR A 88 13.66 6.78 10.68
CA TYR A 88 12.31 7.14 11.13
C TYR A 88 11.96 6.38 12.40
N GLY A 89 12.32 5.09 12.51
CA GLY A 89 12.13 4.33 13.76
C GLY A 89 12.89 4.94 14.94
N VAL A 90 14.10 5.47 14.71
CA VAL A 90 14.85 6.23 15.73
C VAL A 90 14.15 7.56 16.05
N ALA A 91 13.60 8.25 15.07
CA ALA A 91 12.85 9.49 15.30
C ALA A 91 11.61 9.22 16.18
N ASP A 92 10.83 8.20 15.84
CA ASP A 92 9.60 7.83 16.55
C ASP A 92 9.89 7.34 17.98
N LEU A 93 11.00 6.60 18.19
CA LEU A 93 11.43 6.24 19.54
C LEU A 93 11.77 7.48 20.39
N ASN A 94 12.36 8.51 19.79
CA ASN A 94 12.62 9.78 20.46
C ASN A 94 11.33 10.58 20.72
N GLU A 95 10.40 10.61 19.76
CA GLU A 95 9.07 11.20 19.94
C GLU A 95 8.32 10.53 21.09
N MET A 96 8.38 9.20 21.18
CA MET A 96 7.84 8.44 22.31
C MET A 96 8.52 8.84 23.63
N ALA A 97 9.85 8.93 23.67
CA ALA A 97 10.59 9.34 24.86
C ALA A 97 10.23 10.75 25.34
N ASP A 98 9.92 11.67 24.42
CA ASP A 98 9.42 13.00 24.75
C ASP A 98 7.94 13.00 25.15
N GLY A 99 7.11 12.22 24.47
CA GLY A 99 5.67 12.12 24.68
C GLY A 99 5.28 11.51 26.02
N VAL A 100 6.09 10.57 26.56
CA VAL A 100 5.82 9.95 27.88
C VAL A 100 6.01 10.91 29.05
N LYS A 101 6.67 12.06 28.86
CA LYS A 101 6.86 13.05 29.93
C LYS A 101 5.50 13.60 30.39
N GLY A 102 5.14 13.27 31.63
CA GLY A 102 3.86 13.65 32.23
C GLY A 102 2.68 12.75 31.84
N LEU A 103 2.94 11.57 31.28
CA LEU A 103 1.95 10.52 31.07
C LEU A 103 1.53 9.93 32.43
N VAL A 104 0.23 9.81 32.69
CA VAL A 104 -0.31 9.32 33.96
C VAL A 104 -1.25 8.16 33.68
N GLY A 105 -1.10 7.07 34.44
CA GLY A 105 -1.99 5.91 34.35
C GLY A 105 -1.82 5.06 33.09
N MET A 106 -0.76 5.28 32.30
CA MET A 106 -0.44 4.46 31.13
C MET A 106 0.99 3.94 31.18
N GLN A 107 1.19 2.77 30.60
CA GLN A 107 2.50 2.18 30.33
C GLN A 107 2.78 2.25 28.83
N LEU A 108 4.06 2.43 28.50
CA LEU A 108 4.57 2.28 27.13
C LEU A 108 5.71 1.28 27.14
N VAL A 109 5.63 0.31 26.23
CA VAL A 109 6.63 -0.75 26.06
C VAL A 109 6.95 -0.84 24.58
N VAL A 110 8.24 -0.79 24.23
CA VAL A 110 8.69 -0.81 22.84
C VAL A 110 9.69 -1.94 22.65
N GLN A 111 9.53 -2.75 21.61
CA GLN A 111 10.61 -3.57 21.07
C GLN A 111 10.96 -3.03 19.68
N ILE A 112 12.21 -2.66 19.50
CA ILE A 112 12.72 -2.12 18.24
C ILE A 112 13.96 -2.89 17.80
N ASP A 113 14.00 -3.29 16.53
CA ASP A 113 15.21 -3.77 15.87
C ASP A 113 15.70 -2.77 14.82
N ARG A 114 17.01 -2.67 14.63
CA ARG A 114 17.65 -1.64 13.80
C ARG A 114 18.68 -2.25 12.86
N ALA A 115 18.74 -1.69 11.66
CA ALA A 115 19.67 -2.11 10.62
C ALA A 115 21.09 -1.59 10.81
N ALA A 116 22.05 -2.27 10.18
CA ALA A 116 23.34 -1.67 9.89
C ALA A 116 23.30 -0.81 8.62
N GLY A 117 23.71 0.45 8.72
CA GLY A 117 24.05 1.29 7.57
C GLY A 117 22.94 2.16 6.98
N TYR A 118 21.78 2.26 7.64
CA TYR A 118 20.72 3.20 7.27
C TYR A 118 20.66 4.44 8.18
N PHE A 119 21.32 4.39 9.34
CA PHE A 119 21.53 5.51 10.24
C PHE A 119 23.01 5.93 10.31
N ALA A 120 23.25 7.22 10.61
CA ALA A 120 24.59 7.80 10.70
C ALA A 120 24.74 8.80 11.87
N GLY A 121 23.91 8.65 12.90
CA GLY A 121 23.93 9.48 14.11
C GLY A 121 24.76 8.90 15.26
N GLU A 122 24.67 9.52 16.43
CA GLU A 122 25.21 8.97 17.69
C GLU A 122 24.33 7.79 18.15
N ASP A 123 24.90 6.88 18.96
CA ASP A 123 24.22 5.64 19.41
C ASP A 123 23.70 4.76 18.25
N ASP A 124 24.54 4.55 17.24
CA ASP A 124 24.28 3.68 16.08
C ASP A 124 24.42 2.18 16.40
N TRP A 125 23.48 1.66 17.20
CA TRP A 125 23.36 0.24 17.50
C TRP A 125 22.46 -0.48 16.49
N THR A 126 22.70 -1.78 16.29
CA THR A 126 22.09 -2.61 15.23
C THR A 126 21.53 -3.92 15.78
N GLU A 127 21.02 -3.93 17.00
CA GLU A 127 20.50 -5.13 17.68
C GLU A 127 19.09 -4.85 18.18
N ALA A 128 18.23 -5.85 18.33
CA ALA A 128 16.93 -5.61 18.95
C ALA A 128 17.05 -5.24 20.44
N ARG A 129 16.25 -4.26 20.84
CA ARG A 129 16.19 -3.74 22.21
C ARG A 129 14.75 -3.61 22.68
N ARG A 130 14.58 -3.68 23.99
CA ARG A 130 13.32 -3.36 24.66
C ARG A 130 13.46 -2.12 25.50
N TYR A 131 12.46 -1.24 25.40
CA TYR A 131 12.30 -0.05 26.20
C TYR A 131 10.98 -0.13 26.96
N ALA A 132 10.94 0.47 28.15
CA ALA A 132 9.72 0.62 28.91
C ALA A 132 9.76 1.90 29.74
N LEU A 133 8.59 2.38 30.14
CA LEU A 133 8.46 3.51 31.04
C LEU A 133 8.97 3.14 32.45
N VAL A 134 10.02 3.83 32.90
CA VAL A 134 10.63 3.67 34.24
C VAL A 134 10.84 5.06 34.83
N ASP A 135 10.26 5.32 36.00
CA ASP A 135 10.35 6.61 36.70
C ASP A 135 10.01 7.85 35.82
N GLY A 136 9.07 7.69 34.88
CA GLY A 136 8.63 8.76 33.97
C GLY A 136 9.50 8.97 32.74
N GLU A 137 10.50 8.11 32.51
CA GLU A 137 11.40 8.14 31.36
C GLU A 137 11.34 6.83 30.57
N LEU A 138 11.42 6.89 29.25
CA LEU A 138 11.50 5.70 28.40
C LEU A 138 12.92 5.13 28.46
N SER A 139 13.10 4.03 29.18
CA SER A 139 14.41 3.45 29.49
C SER A 139 14.60 2.08 28.86
N GLN A 140 15.82 1.78 28.39
CA GLN A 140 16.16 0.45 27.90
C GLN A 140 16.13 -0.57 29.05
N VAL A 141 15.34 -1.64 28.89
CA VAL A 141 15.17 -2.72 29.87
C VAL A 141 15.75 -4.06 29.42
N ALA A 142 15.99 -4.25 28.12
CA ALA A 142 16.71 -5.42 27.61
C ALA A 142 17.44 -5.12 26.30
N ALA A 143 18.53 -5.84 26.05
CA ALA A 143 19.15 -6.03 24.73
C ALA A 143 18.97 -7.50 24.36
N LEU A 144 18.42 -7.77 23.17
CA LEU A 144 18.06 -9.10 22.71
C LEU A 144 19.07 -9.67 21.71
N GLY A 145 19.98 -8.83 21.20
CA GLY A 145 20.77 -9.16 20.01
C GLY A 145 19.92 -9.06 18.76
N GLU A 146 20.48 -9.50 17.62
CA GLU A 146 19.74 -9.62 16.36
C GLU A 146 18.62 -10.68 16.49
N ILE A 147 17.39 -10.31 16.13
CA ILE A 147 16.26 -11.24 16.11
C ILE A 147 15.43 -11.00 14.87
N ASN A 148 14.88 -12.07 14.26
CA ASN A 148 14.00 -11.91 13.11
C ASN A 148 12.67 -11.28 13.55
N MET A 149 12.47 -10.00 13.24
CA MET A 149 11.25 -9.26 13.54
C MET A 149 10.09 -9.68 12.64
N GLY A 150 10.39 -10.24 11.46
CA GLY A 150 9.45 -10.87 10.53
C GLY A 150 9.03 -12.30 10.89
N ASP A 151 9.45 -12.85 12.03
CA ASP A 151 8.99 -14.15 12.55
C ASP A 151 7.82 -13.96 13.54
N GLY A 152 6.69 -14.61 13.27
CA GLY A 152 5.52 -14.60 14.16
C GLY A 152 5.85 -15.04 15.60
N ALA A 153 6.81 -15.96 15.78
CA ALA A 153 7.23 -16.38 17.12
C ALA A 153 7.92 -15.27 17.91
N THR A 154 8.62 -14.34 17.24
CA THR A 154 9.25 -13.17 17.88
C THR A 154 8.17 -12.21 18.37
N LEU A 155 7.14 -11.96 17.54
CA LEU A 155 5.97 -11.14 17.93
C LEU A 155 5.23 -11.76 19.12
N SER A 156 4.91 -13.06 19.08
CA SER A 156 4.23 -13.75 20.20
C SER A 156 5.02 -13.63 21.51
N GLN A 157 6.35 -13.78 21.44
CA GLN A 157 7.22 -13.66 22.62
C GLN A 157 7.28 -12.25 23.18
N PHE A 158 7.31 -11.23 22.32
CA PHE A 158 7.23 -9.83 22.75
C PHE A 158 5.91 -9.55 23.43
N LEU A 159 4.79 -9.91 22.80
CA LEU A 159 3.45 -9.67 23.31
C LEU A 159 3.25 -10.38 24.67
N ALA A 160 3.57 -11.68 24.74
CA ALA A 160 3.45 -12.44 25.98
C ALA A 160 4.30 -11.88 27.12
N TRP A 161 5.51 -11.41 26.81
CA TRP A 161 6.38 -10.78 27.80
C TRP A 161 5.80 -9.43 28.27
N GLY A 162 5.42 -8.55 27.33
CA GLY A 162 4.94 -7.21 27.64
C GLY A 162 3.67 -7.24 28.48
N LEU A 163 2.68 -8.06 28.08
CA LEU A 163 1.41 -8.22 28.81
C LEU A 163 1.61 -8.73 30.25
N ARG A 164 2.54 -9.67 30.46
CA ARG A 164 2.81 -10.22 31.80
C ARG A 164 3.63 -9.28 32.69
N GLN A 165 4.55 -8.50 32.12
CA GLN A 165 5.41 -7.59 32.88
C GLN A 165 4.74 -6.25 33.18
N TYR A 166 3.83 -5.80 32.32
CA TYR A 166 3.18 -4.50 32.40
C TYR A 166 1.65 -4.66 32.36
N PRO A 167 1.05 -5.23 33.42
CA PRO A 167 -0.39 -5.47 33.45
C PRO A 167 -1.19 -4.16 33.53
N ALA A 168 -2.28 -4.11 32.79
CA ALA A 168 -3.21 -2.98 32.67
C ALA A 168 -4.67 -3.46 32.55
N GLU A 169 -5.60 -2.53 32.65
CA GLU A 169 -7.03 -2.76 32.37
C GLU A 169 -7.28 -2.94 30.87
N HIS A 170 -6.59 -2.14 30.04
CA HIS A 170 -6.69 -2.16 28.59
C HIS A 170 -5.32 -2.33 27.91
N TYR A 171 -5.30 -2.98 26.75
CA TYR A 171 -4.09 -3.26 25.99
C TYR A 171 -4.22 -2.86 24.52
N ALA A 172 -3.19 -2.17 24.01
CA ALA A 172 -3.04 -1.89 22.59
C ALA A 172 -1.71 -2.39 22.07
N LEU A 173 -1.72 -2.98 20.88
CA LEU A 173 -0.52 -3.33 20.12
C LEU A 173 -0.41 -2.41 18.90
N ILE A 174 0.74 -1.78 18.69
CA ILE A 174 1.06 -0.98 17.51
C ILE A 174 2.18 -1.68 16.76
N MET A 175 1.91 -2.05 15.52
CA MET A 175 2.87 -2.63 14.59
C MET A 175 3.45 -1.52 13.72
N TRP A 176 4.77 -1.39 13.68
CA TRP A 176 5.48 -0.33 12.97
C TRP A 176 6.47 -0.92 11.97
N GLY A 177 6.50 -0.36 10.76
CA GLY A 177 7.49 -0.70 9.72
C GLY A 177 6.88 -0.70 8.32
N HIS A 178 7.49 -1.48 7.41
CA HIS A 178 6.90 -1.70 6.08
C HIS A 178 5.64 -2.56 6.17
N GLY A 179 4.64 -2.22 5.37
CA GLY A 179 3.39 -2.97 5.25
C GLY A 179 2.97 -3.10 3.79
N VAL A 180 2.44 -4.27 3.44
CA VAL A 180 1.95 -4.58 2.10
C VAL A 180 0.63 -5.36 2.19
N GLY A 181 -0.23 -4.95 3.12
CA GLY A 181 -1.54 -5.57 3.34
C GLY A 181 -1.43 -7.05 3.66
N TRP A 182 -2.17 -7.90 2.94
CA TRP A 182 -2.18 -9.34 3.18
C TRP A 182 -0.81 -10.03 3.03
N GLN A 183 0.08 -9.46 2.20
CA GLN A 183 1.41 -10.04 1.94
C GLN A 183 2.32 -9.96 3.16
N GLY A 184 2.10 -8.97 4.02
CA GLY A 184 2.67 -8.90 5.36
C GLY A 184 3.13 -7.53 5.83
N ILE A 185 3.67 -7.56 7.04
CA ILE A 185 4.25 -6.45 7.78
C ILE A 185 5.63 -6.86 8.34
N THR A 186 6.42 -5.88 8.79
CA THR A 186 7.76 -6.04 9.40
C THR A 186 8.74 -6.77 8.47
N TYR A 187 9.26 -6.04 7.48
CA TYR A 187 10.24 -6.51 6.49
C TYR A 187 11.68 -6.36 7.00
N ASP A 188 12.15 -7.41 7.66
CA ASP A 188 13.45 -7.47 8.32
C ASP A 188 14.55 -7.88 7.32
N ILE A 189 15.47 -6.96 7.00
CA ILE A 189 16.46 -7.20 5.95
C ILE A 189 17.63 -8.08 6.40
N SER A 190 17.98 -8.12 7.70
CA SER A 190 19.04 -9.02 8.17
C SER A 190 18.56 -10.47 8.20
N ALA A 191 17.24 -10.69 8.26
CA ALA A 191 16.57 -11.98 8.19
C ALA A 191 16.02 -12.33 6.79
N ASP A 192 16.75 -11.99 5.72
CA ASP A 192 16.38 -12.30 4.31
C ASP A 192 15.05 -11.67 3.86
N ALA A 193 14.72 -10.46 4.33
CA ALA A 193 13.44 -9.79 4.09
C ALA A 193 12.24 -10.63 4.60
N ALA A 194 12.42 -11.29 5.74
CA ALA A 194 11.35 -11.98 6.45
C ALA A 194 10.24 -11.00 6.81
N ARG A 195 9.00 -11.50 6.86
CA ARG A 195 7.80 -10.72 7.13
C ARG A 195 6.71 -11.61 7.68
N ILE A 196 5.79 -11.01 8.43
CA ILE A 196 4.61 -11.69 8.96
C ILE A 196 3.43 -11.42 8.03
N ASN A 197 2.96 -12.42 7.30
CA ASN A 197 1.77 -12.26 6.45
C ASN A 197 0.46 -12.16 7.28
N ALA A 198 -0.66 -11.78 6.67
CA ALA A 198 -1.90 -11.56 7.42
C ALA A 198 -2.35 -12.79 8.25
N LEU A 199 -2.23 -14.01 7.71
CA LEU A 199 -2.60 -15.23 8.44
C LEU A 199 -1.68 -15.44 9.65
N GLU A 200 -0.36 -15.39 9.43
CA GLU A 200 0.64 -15.55 10.49
C GLU A 200 0.50 -14.47 11.58
N LEU A 201 0.06 -13.26 11.21
CA LEU A 201 -0.15 -12.15 12.14
C LEU A 201 -1.24 -12.48 13.17
N GLY A 202 -2.41 -12.94 12.71
CA GLY A 202 -3.50 -13.35 13.60
C GLY A 202 -3.09 -14.49 14.53
N GLU A 203 -2.39 -15.50 13.98
CA GLU A 203 -1.87 -16.64 14.75
C GLU A 203 -0.84 -16.20 15.80
N ALA A 204 0.13 -15.37 15.43
CA ALA A 204 1.18 -14.90 16.32
C ALA A 204 0.65 -14.06 17.49
N ILE A 205 -0.29 -13.15 17.22
CA ILE A 205 -0.93 -12.35 18.28
C ILE A 205 -1.75 -13.28 19.20
N GLY A 206 -2.52 -14.21 18.62
CA GLY A 206 -3.30 -15.18 19.38
C GLY A 206 -2.44 -16.03 20.32
N ASP A 207 -1.30 -16.52 19.85
CA ASP A 207 -0.35 -17.28 20.65
C ASP A 207 0.25 -16.45 21.80
N GLY A 208 0.55 -15.17 21.54
CA GLY A 208 1.03 -14.24 22.57
C GLY A 208 -0.01 -13.95 23.66
N LEU A 209 -1.26 -13.75 23.25
CA LEU A 209 -2.42 -13.54 24.13
C LEU A 209 -2.71 -14.76 25.01
N VAL A 210 -2.76 -15.95 24.40
CA VAL A 210 -2.94 -17.22 25.11
C VAL A 210 -1.82 -17.44 26.12
N ALA A 211 -0.57 -17.15 25.74
CA ALA A 211 0.54 -17.24 26.68
C ALA A 211 0.39 -16.25 27.84
N ALA A 212 -0.11 -15.04 27.62
CA ALA A 212 -0.30 -14.04 28.67
C ALA A 212 -1.58 -14.22 29.51
N ASP A 213 -2.46 -15.16 29.17
CA ASP A 213 -3.81 -15.30 29.76
C ASP A 213 -4.66 -14.03 29.56
N ILE A 214 -4.50 -13.37 28.41
CA ILE A 214 -5.29 -12.22 27.99
C ILE A 214 -6.23 -12.67 26.87
N PRO A 215 -7.54 -12.47 26.97
CA PRO A 215 -8.49 -12.97 25.97
C PRO A 215 -8.38 -12.26 24.63
N LYS A 216 -8.16 -10.93 24.66
CA LYS A 216 -8.18 -10.07 23.47
C LYS A 216 -7.50 -8.73 23.78
N LEU A 217 -6.95 -8.08 22.76
CA LEU A 217 -6.53 -6.68 22.83
C LEU A 217 -7.74 -5.76 22.64
N ASP A 218 -7.72 -4.58 23.25
CA ASP A 218 -8.70 -3.53 22.96
C ASP A 218 -8.45 -2.91 21.58
N LEU A 219 -7.18 -2.84 21.16
CA LEU A 219 -6.79 -2.22 19.91
C LEU A 219 -5.55 -2.85 19.28
N ILE A 220 -5.56 -3.00 17.95
CA ILE A 220 -4.37 -3.17 17.13
C ILE A 220 -4.22 -2.03 16.12
N GLY A 221 -3.10 -1.33 16.19
CA GLY A 221 -2.71 -0.26 15.28
C GLY A 221 -1.65 -0.70 14.29
N PHE A 222 -1.74 -0.20 13.07
CA PHE A 222 -0.73 -0.40 12.02
C PHE A 222 -0.18 0.94 11.55
N ASP A 223 0.99 1.29 12.07
CA ASP A 223 1.81 2.37 11.54
C ASP A 223 2.66 1.83 10.38
N ALA A 224 1.93 1.37 9.35
CA ALA A 224 2.47 0.71 8.17
C ALA A 224 1.56 0.91 6.96
N CYS A 225 2.15 0.83 5.76
CA CYS A 225 1.44 1.05 4.51
C CYS A 225 0.42 -0.06 4.21
N LEU A 226 -0.70 0.30 3.55
CA LEU A 226 -1.66 -0.63 2.94
C LEU A 226 -2.33 -1.65 3.88
N MET A 227 -2.19 -1.52 5.19
CA MET A 227 -2.69 -2.51 6.16
C MET A 227 -4.21 -2.48 6.34
N ALA A 228 -4.93 -1.46 5.86
CA ALA A 228 -6.39 -1.40 5.91
C ALA A 228 -7.06 -2.28 4.83
N GLN A 229 -6.61 -3.52 4.69
CA GLN A 229 -7.21 -4.52 3.80
C GLN A 229 -8.14 -5.44 4.58
N LEU A 230 -9.22 -5.88 3.94
CA LEU A 230 -10.21 -6.77 4.54
C LEU A 230 -9.58 -8.07 5.08
N ASP A 231 -8.61 -8.65 4.35
CA ASP A 231 -7.89 -9.85 4.80
C ASP A 231 -7.09 -9.60 6.09
N VAL A 232 -6.43 -8.45 6.22
CA VAL A 232 -5.69 -8.06 7.43
C VAL A 232 -6.65 -7.88 8.59
N PHE A 233 -7.72 -7.09 8.41
CA PHE A 233 -8.71 -6.86 9.45
C PHE A 233 -9.38 -8.15 9.90
N THR A 234 -9.69 -9.06 8.97
CA THR A 234 -10.27 -10.36 9.29
C THR A 234 -9.31 -11.25 10.05
N ALA A 235 -8.02 -11.23 9.71
CA ALA A 235 -7.03 -12.03 10.42
C ALA A 235 -6.86 -11.62 11.89
N VAL A 236 -7.08 -10.34 12.22
CA VAL A 236 -6.94 -9.84 13.60
C VAL A 236 -8.26 -9.74 14.36
N LYS A 237 -9.39 -10.07 13.74
CA LYS A 237 -10.73 -9.83 14.31
C LYS A 237 -10.98 -10.55 15.64
N ASP A 238 -10.38 -11.73 15.81
CA ASP A 238 -10.57 -12.56 17.00
C ASP A 238 -9.56 -12.24 18.11
N VAL A 239 -8.56 -11.38 17.83
CA VAL A 239 -7.48 -11.02 18.76
C VAL A 239 -7.43 -9.54 19.16
N ALA A 240 -8.18 -8.66 18.50
CA ALA A 240 -8.35 -7.25 18.88
C ALA A 240 -9.79 -6.77 18.71
N ASP A 241 -10.31 -5.87 19.56
CA ASP A 241 -11.66 -5.31 19.42
C ASP A 241 -11.74 -4.23 18.35
N PHE A 242 -10.75 -3.35 18.27
CA PHE A 242 -10.63 -2.33 17.23
C PHE A 242 -9.33 -2.47 16.45
N SER A 243 -9.35 -2.05 15.19
CA SER A 243 -8.12 -1.95 14.38
C SER A 243 -8.00 -0.60 13.70
N VAL A 244 -6.78 -0.05 13.65
CA VAL A 244 -6.47 1.21 12.96
C VAL A 244 -5.42 0.97 11.88
N ALA A 245 -5.74 1.31 10.64
CA ALA A 245 -4.83 1.12 9.51
C ALA A 245 -5.10 2.09 8.35
N SER A 246 -4.11 2.22 7.46
CA SER A 246 -4.20 3.01 6.23
C SER A 246 -4.46 2.13 5.01
N GLN A 247 -5.34 2.57 4.11
CA GLN A 247 -5.54 1.94 2.81
C GLN A 247 -4.43 2.30 1.82
N GLU A 248 -3.89 3.52 1.95
CA GLU A 248 -2.80 4.08 1.17
C GLU A 248 -1.45 3.92 1.90
N LEU A 249 -0.37 4.29 1.22
CA LEU A 249 0.92 4.55 1.83
C LEU A 249 0.77 5.59 2.95
N ILE A 250 1.48 5.36 4.05
CA ILE A 250 1.66 6.36 5.09
C ILE A 250 2.90 7.20 4.78
N PRO A 251 2.95 8.49 5.16
CA PRO A 251 4.18 9.27 5.13
C PRO A 251 5.29 8.55 5.89
N ALA A 252 6.54 8.70 5.46
CA ALA A 252 7.66 7.97 6.06
C ALA A 252 7.87 8.27 7.57
N GLN A 253 7.41 9.44 8.02
CA GLN A 253 7.38 9.84 9.43
C GLN A 253 6.36 9.06 10.27
N GLY A 254 5.43 8.30 9.68
CA GLY A 254 4.47 7.51 10.42
C GLY A 254 3.50 8.34 11.26
N TRP A 255 3.18 7.83 12.45
CA TRP A 255 2.35 8.52 13.44
C TRP A 255 3.20 9.47 14.30
N ASP A 256 2.67 10.66 14.59
CA ASP A 256 3.31 11.60 15.54
C ASP A 256 3.10 11.10 16.98
N TYR A 257 4.06 10.31 17.48
CA TYR A 257 3.93 9.66 18.79
C TYR A 257 3.99 10.67 19.93
N ALA A 258 4.71 11.78 19.76
CA ALA A 258 4.76 12.84 20.75
C ALA A 258 3.38 13.50 20.92
N GLN A 259 2.72 13.84 19.83
CA GLN A 259 1.38 14.42 19.84
C GLN A 259 0.31 13.40 20.27
N LEU A 260 0.44 12.14 19.84
CA LEU A 260 -0.45 11.06 20.25
C LEU A 260 -0.40 10.87 21.77
N LEU A 261 0.79 10.65 22.34
CA LEU A 261 0.94 10.48 23.78
C LEU A 261 0.53 11.74 24.56
N ALA A 262 0.73 12.94 24.00
CA ALA A 262 0.22 14.18 24.59
C ALA A 262 -1.32 14.21 24.66
N ASN A 263 -2.01 13.72 23.63
CA ASN A 263 -3.48 13.59 23.60
C ASN A 263 -3.99 12.48 24.54
N LEU A 264 -3.16 11.50 24.87
CA LEU A 264 -3.48 10.38 25.77
C LEU A 264 -3.15 10.64 27.24
N ARG A 265 -2.54 11.78 27.59
CA ARG A 265 -2.05 12.08 28.97
C ARG A 265 -3.06 11.88 30.10
N LEU A 266 -4.34 12.08 29.82
CA LEU A 266 -5.44 11.95 30.78
C LEU A 266 -6.57 11.18 30.11
N PRO A 267 -6.49 9.83 30.03
CA PRO A 267 -7.58 9.05 29.47
C PRO A 267 -8.85 9.27 30.31
N PRO A 268 -10.04 9.41 29.69
CA PRO A 268 -11.30 9.37 30.41
C PRO A 268 -11.41 8.09 31.25
N ALA A 269 -12.12 8.14 32.37
CA ALA A 269 -12.30 6.95 33.23
C ALA A 269 -13.06 5.80 32.54
N ASP A 270 -13.76 6.10 31.45
CA ASP A 270 -14.47 5.17 30.56
C ASP A 270 -13.78 5.00 29.21
N SER A 271 -12.46 5.28 29.12
CA SER A 271 -11.69 5.04 27.90
C SER A 271 -11.68 3.56 27.54
N ASP A 272 -11.97 3.24 26.28
CA ASP A 272 -11.93 1.90 25.72
C ASP A 272 -11.16 1.86 24.38
N GLY A 273 -11.13 0.70 23.73
CA GLY A 273 -10.50 0.54 22.42
C GLY A 273 -11.04 1.51 21.35
N ARG A 274 -12.34 1.86 21.41
CA ARG A 274 -12.96 2.81 20.48
C ARG A 274 -12.40 4.21 20.66
N TRP A 275 -12.31 4.67 21.91
CA TRP A 275 -11.71 5.97 22.23
C TRP A 275 -10.27 6.07 21.75
N LEU A 276 -9.45 5.04 22.00
CA LEU A 276 -8.07 5.03 21.55
C LEU A 276 -7.99 5.04 20.01
N ALA A 277 -8.81 4.24 19.33
CA ALA A 277 -8.86 4.18 17.87
C ALA A 277 -9.22 5.54 17.25
N GLU A 278 -10.26 6.20 17.76
CA GLU A 278 -10.67 7.53 17.32
C GLU A 278 -9.58 8.57 17.59
N THR A 279 -8.91 8.50 18.75
CA THR A 279 -7.82 9.42 19.12
C THR A 279 -6.62 9.29 18.19
N ILE A 280 -6.25 8.06 17.79
CA ILE A 280 -5.17 7.83 16.82
C ILE A 280 -5.54 8.45 15.46
N VAL A 281 -6.75 8.17 14.96
CA VAL A 281 -7.19 8.70 13.65
C VAL A 281 -7.27 10.23 13.66
N ASP A 282 -7.77 10.81 14.75
CA ASP A 282 -7.88 12.26 14.89
C ASP A 282 -6.53 12.95 15.06
N THR A 283 -5.59 12.32 15.76
CA THR A 283 -4.22 12.82 15.87
C THR A 283 -3.54 12.80 14.50
N TYR A 284 -3.64 11.69 13.77
CA TYR A 284 -3.10 11.58 12.41
C TYR A 284 -3.70 12.64 11.48
N ALA A 285 -5.02 12.85 11.55
CA ALA A 285 -5.70 13.89 10.78
C ALA A 285 -5.18 15.30 11.10
N GLN A 286 -4.86 15.59 12.37
CA GLN A 286 -4.31 16.88 12.79
C GLN A 286 -2.87 17.07 12.31
N THR A 287 -2.02 16.05 12.47
CA THR A 287 -0.61 16.07 12.03
C THR A 287 -0.50 16.37 10.53
N TYR A 288 -1.38 15.77 9.72
CA TYR A 288 -1.34 15.87 8.27
C TYR A 288 -2.39 16.83 7.68
N ALA A 289 -2.98 17.71 8.49
CA ALA A 289 -3.99 18.68 8.03
C ALA A 289 -3.41 19.76 7.10
N ASP A 290 -2.19 20.23 7.39
CA ASP A 290 -1.51 21.33 6.68
C ASP A 290 -0.43 20.85 5.70
N SER A 291 -0.19 19.53 5.61
CA SER A 291 0.74 18.95 4.66
C SER A 291 0.11 18.84 3.27
N ASP A 292 0.90 19.00 2.21
CA ASP A 292 0.50 18.79 0.81
C ASP A 292 0.26 17.30 0.49
N THR A 293 -0.03 16.49 1.51
CA THR A 293 -0.24 15.04 1.45
C THR A 293 -1.69 14.78 1.04
N ALA A 294 -2.01 15.11 -0.21
CA ALA A 294 -3.33 14.87 -0.78
C ALA A 294 -3.75 13.39 -0.73
N ASN A 295 -2.78 12.47 -0.58
CA ASN A 295 -2.98 11.02 -0.65
C ASN A 295 -2.68 10.33 0.70
N THR A 296 -3.25 10.81 1.80
CA THR A 296 -3.21 10.09 3.08
C THR A 296 -4.58 9.48 3.40
N THR A 297 -4.58 8.33 4.06
CA THR A 297 -5.79 7.70 4.60
C THR A 297 -5.48 7.14 5.97
N LEU A 298 -6.46 7.12 6.87
CA LEU A 298 -6.40 6.28 8.06
C LEU A 298 -7.83 5.98 8.50
N SER A 299 -8.07 4.75 8.92
CA SER A 299 -9.40 4.31 9.37
C SER A 299 -9.29 3.46 10.62
N ALA A 300 -10.24 3.67 11.52
CA ALA A 300 -10.53 2.81 12.64
C ALA A 300 -11.76 1.96 12.32
N ILE A 301 -11.69 0.67 12.59
CA ILE A 301 -12.79 -0.28 12.40
C ILE A 301 -13.12 -1.03 13.68
N ASP A 302 -14.40 -1.36 13.86
CA ASP A 302 -14.88 -2.32 14.87
C ASP A 302 -14.81 -3.73 14.30
N THR A 303 -14.00 -4.59 14.92
CA THR A 303 -13.77 -5.96 14.43
C THR A 303 -14.99 -6.87 14.62
N ALA A 304 -15.87 -6.58 15.59
CA ALA A 304 -17.08 -7.36 15.83
C ALA A 304 -18.08 -7.21 14.67
N ALA A 305 -18.00 -6.11 13.92
CA ALA A 305 -18.81 -5.88 12.73
C ALA A 305 -18.25 -6.53 11.44
N LEU A 306 -17.08 -7.18 11.49
CA LEU A 306 -16.46 -7.79 10.31
C LEU A 306 -17.15 -9.05 9.82
N ASP A 307 -17.75 -9.87 10.69
CA ASP A 307 -18.41 -11.11 10.27
C ASP A 307 -19.57 -10.85 9.27
N PRO A 308 -20.49 -9.88 9.51
CA PRO A 308 -21.46 -9.46 8.51
C PRO A 308 -20.85 -8.92 7.21
N LEU A 309 -19.78 -8.12 7.28
CA LEU A 309 -19.10 -7.58 6.09
C LEU A 309 -18.47 -8.71 5.26
N ASN A 310 -17.74 -9.62 5.90
CA ASN A 310 -17.12 -10.78 5.25
C ASN A 310 -18.16 -11.65 4.56
N LEU A 311 -19.30 -11.90 5.23
CA LEU A 311 -20.41 -12.63 4.63
C LEU A 311 -20.98 -11.90 3.40
N ALA A 312 -21.16 -10.58 3.45
CA ALA A 312 -21.64 -9.80 2.32
C ALA A 312 -20.65 -9.84 1.14
N VAL A 313 -19.35 -9.75 1.41
CA VAL A 313 -18.29 -9.85 0.40
C VAL A 313 -18.25 -11.23 -0.23
N GLU A 314 -18.33 -12.30 0.56
CA GLU A 314 -18.40 -13.69 0.08
C GLU A 314 -19.64 -13.93 -0.81
N GLN A 315 -20.80 -13.37 -0.43
CA GLN A 315 -22.03 -13.46 -1.22
C GLN A 315 -21.93 -12.72 -2.55
N LEU A 316 -21.41 -11.49 -2.52
CA LEU A 316 -21.12 -10.73 -3.74
C LEU A 316 -20.16 -11.51 -4.63
N ALA A 317 -19.06 -12.00 -4.07
CA ALA A 317 -18.04 -12.73 -4.79
C ALA A 317 -18.60 -14.00 -5.44
N THR A 318 -19.41 -14.77 -4.72
CA THR A 318 -20.09 -15.96 -5.24
C THR A 318 -20.97 -15.62 -6.45
N ILE A 319 -21.74 -14.53 -6.39
CA ILE A 319 -22.58 -14.08 -7.51
C ILE A 319 -21.71 -13.70 -8.72
N LEU A 320 -20.70 -12.88 -8.51
CA LEU A 320 -19.78 -12.43 -9.57
C LEU A 320 -19.06 -13.61 -10.24
N GLN A 321 -18.65 -14.60 -9.46
CA GLN A 321 -17.95 -15.79 -9.94
C GLN A 321 -18.88 -16.76 -10.70
N SER A 322 -20.12 -16.94 -10.23
CA SER A 322 -21.07 -17.88 -10.84
C SER A 322 -21.40 -17.57 -12.30
N ASP A 323 -21.43 -16.29 -12.67
CA ASP A 323 -21.70 -15.80 -14.02
C ASP A 323 -20.60 -14.80 -14.48
N ALA A 324 -19.33 -15.16 -14.33
CA ALA A 324 -18.20 -14.26 -14.58
C ALA A 324 -18.22 -13.60 -15.98
N GLU A 325 -18.69 -14.30 -17.03
CA GLU A 325 -18.86 -13.71 -18.37
C GLU A 325 -19.91 -12.60 -18.41
N VAL A 326 -21.01 -12.76 -17.67
CA VAL A 326 -22.11 -11.79 -17.59
C VAL A 326 -21.67 -10.56 -16.81
N TYR A 327 -20.90 -10.74 -15.74
CA TYR A 327 -20.38 -9.66 -14.90
C TYR A 327 -19.07 -9.07 -15.40
N ALA A 328 -18.42 -9.64 -16.41
CA ALA A 328 -17.09 -9.26 -16.88
C ALA A 328 -16.94 -7.74 -17.09
N THR A 329 -17.88 -7.13 -17.83
CA THR A 329 -17.86 -5.68 -18.10
C THR A 329 -18.06 -4.85 -16.83
N ALA A 330 -18.94 -5.28 -15.92
CA ALA A 330 -19.17 -4.59 -14.65
C ALA A 330 -17.93 -4.67 -13.74
N ILE A 331 -17.32 -5.86 -13.62
CA ILE A 331 -16.07 -6.09 -12.86
C ILE A 331 -14.92 -5.27 -13.45
N SER A 332 -14.74 -5.28 -14.78
CA SER A 332 -13.71 -4.51 -15.48
C SER A 332 -13.84 -3.01 -15.23
N ASN A 333 -15.06 -2.47 -15.38
CA ASN A 333 -15.33 -1.06 -15.14
C ASN A 333 -15.16 -0.69 -13.64
N ALA A 334 -15.65 -1.53 -12.73
CA ALA A 334 -15.54 -1.32 -11.28
C ALA A 334 -14.08 -1.36 -10.82
N ARG A 335 -13.31 -2.36 -11.25
CA ARG A 335 -11.86 -2.47 -10.99
C ARG A 335 -11.11 -1.28 -11.56
N GLY A 336 -11.51 -0.85 -12.76
CA GLY A 336 -10.90 0.28 -13.39
C GLY A 336 -11.06 1.56 -12.55
N GLY A 337 -12.24 1.85 -12.01
CA GLY A 337 -12.60 3.22 -11.62
C GLY A 337 -13.11 3.41 -10.19
N GLY A 338 -12.99 2.47 -9.26
CA GLY A 338 -11.75 1.89 -8.77
C GLY A 338 -10.82 2.97 -8.22
N VAL A 339 -10.82 3.20 -6.90
CA VAL A 339 -9.68 3.87 -6.25
C VAL A 339 -8.63 2.80 -6.03
N THR A 340 -7.40 3.07 -6.45
CA THR A 340 -6.25 2.17 -6.31
C THR A 340 -5.21 2.84 -5.44
N PHE A 341 -4.62 2.08 -4.53
CA PHE A 341 -3.61 2.59 -3.60
C PHE A 341 -2.19 2.33 -4.10
N ALA A 342 -1.19 2.85 -3.41
CA ALA A 342 0.22 2.90 -3.77
C ALA A 342 0.53 3.67 -5.06
N SER A 343 -0.28 4.68 -5.38
CA SER A 343 -0.17 5.45 -6.63
C SER A 343 1.18 6.16 -6.83
N MET A 344 1.91 6.43 -5.75
CA MET A 344 3.25 7.00 -5.79
C MET A 344 4.30 6.07 -6.42
N PHE A 345 4.02 4.76 -6.47
CA PHE A 345 4.91 3.76 -7.06
C PHE A 345 4.20 2.98 -8.17
N PRO A 346 3.96 3.56 -9.37
CA PRO A 346 3.13 2.95 -10.42
C PRO A 346 3.53 1.52 -10.82
N SER A 347 4.84 1.23 -10.84
CA SER A 347 5.35 -0.11 -11.17
C SER A 347 5.07 -1.15 -10.07
N GLN A 348 5.00 -0.73 -8.81
CA GLN A 348 4.73 -1.58 -7.65
C GLN A 348 3.24 -1.62 -7.31
N GLN A 349 2.50 -0.55 -7.57
CA GLN A 349 1.05 -0.45 -7.43
C GLN A 349 0.34 -1.63 -8.08
N ALA A 350 0.75 -1.99 -9.30
CA ALA A 350 0.18 -3.11 -10.02
C ALA A 350 0.37 -4.45 -9.27
N GLN A 351 1.53 -4.63 -8.61
CA GLN A 351 1.89 -5.81 -7.84
C GLN A 351 1.11 -5.87 -6.52
N TYR A 352 0.98 -4.75 -5.82
CA TYR A 352 0.22 -4.68 -4.57
C TYR A 352 -1.27 -4.94 -4.78
N GLY A 353 -1.82 -4.54 -5.93
CA GLY A 353 -3.20 -4.83 -6.31
C GLY A 353 -4.25 -4.27 -5.34
N SER A 354 -3.91 -3.34 -4.46
CA SER A 354 -4.82 -2.83 -3.44
C SER A 354 -5.83 -1.85 -4.06
N ILE A 355 -7.13 -2.16 -3.92
CA ILE A 355 -8.23 -1.31 -4.37
C ILE A 355 -9.20 -1.03 -3.24
N ASP A 356 -9.92 0.09 -3.35
CA ASP A 356 -10.96 0.44 -2.38
C ASP A 356 -12.21 -0.45 -2.53
N LEU A 357 -12.58 -1.16 -1.46
CA LEU A 357 -13.69 -2.12 -1.45
C LEU A 357 -15.04 -1.41 -1.61
N GLY A 358 -15.26 -0.31 -0.89
CA GLY A 358 -16.50 0.46 -0.98
C GLY A 358 -16.70 1.07 -2.37
N ARG A 359 -15.64 1.60 -2.97
CA ARG A 359 -15.71 2.13 -4.33
C ARG A 359 -15.98 1.02 -5.34
N PHE A 360 -15.31 -0.13 -5.21
CA PHE A 360 -15.58 -1.28 -6.07
C PHE A 360 -17.05 -1.71 -5.96
N ALA A 361 -17.55 -1.92 -4.74
CA ALA A 361 -18.93 -2.31 -4.50
C ALA A 361 -19.94 -1.28 -5.03
N SER A 362 -19.71 0.02 -4.83
CA SER A 362 -20.60 1.06 -5.38
C SER A 362 -20.68 1.06 -6.90
N LEU A 363 -19.59 0.74 -7.59
CA LEU A 363 -19.59 0.61 -9.04
C LEU A 363 -20.29 -0.66 -9.50
N ILE A 364 -20.11 -1.79 -8.81
CA ILE A 364 -20.87 -3.00 -9.10
C ILE A 364 -22.37 -2.77 -8.88
N ALA A 365 -22.77 -2.08 -7.82
CA ALA A 365 -24.18 -1.76 -7.58
C ALA A 365 -24.81 -0.99 -8.75
N GLN A 366 -24.06 -0.05 -9.35
CA GLN A 366 -24.52 0.77 -10.46
C GLN A 366 -24.45 0.08 -11.82
N LEU A 367 -23.46 -0.80 -12.02
CA LEU A 367 -23.14 -1.41 -13.32
C LEU A 367 -23.64 -2.85 -13.45
N SER A 368 -24.15 -3.46 -12.36
CA SER A 368 -24.61 -4.83 -12.35
C SER A 368 -25.71 -5.05 -13.40
N PRO A 369 -25.60 -6.10 -14.25
CA PRO A 369 -26.58 -6.40 -15.29
C PRO A 369 -27.92 -6.92 -14.76
N ASN A 370 -28.00 -7.26 -13.47
CA ASN A 370 -29.22 -7.77 -12.82
C ASN A 370 -29.33 -7.31 -11.36
N ALA A 371 -30.49 -7.59 -10.75
CA ALA A 371 -30.79 -7.20 -9.38
C ALA A 371 -29.92 -7.93 -8.34
N ALA A 372 -29.61 -9.21 -8.55
CA ALA A 372 -28.84 -10.01 -7.59
C ALA A 372 -27.43 -9.42 -7.34
N GLY A 373 -26.70 -9.07 -8.41
CA GLY A 373 -25.39 -8.44 -8.26
C GLY A 373 -25.46 -7.03 -7.66
N ARG A 374 -26.53 -6.28 -7.95
CA ARG A 374 -26.74 -4.95 -7.38
C ARG A 374 -27.01 -5.02 -5.88
N GLU A 375 -27.98 -5.84 -5.48
CA GLU A 375 -28.40 -6.00 -4.08
C GLU A 375 -27.26 -6.55 -3.21
N ALA A 376 -26.46 -7.49 -3.74
CA ALA A 376 -25.29 -8.00 -3.03
C ALA A 376 -24.20 -6.92 -2.84
N ALA A 377 -23.98 -6.07 -3.85
CA ALA A 377 -23.03 -4.97 -3.73
C ALA A 377 -23.52 -3.86 -2.79
N GLU A 378 -24.83 -3.56 -2.79
CA GLU A 378 -25.46 -2.67 -1.82
C GLU A 378 -25.36 -3.22 -0.39
N ALA A 379 -25.45 -4.54 -0.20
CA ALA A 379 -25.22 -5.17 1.10
C ALA A 379 -23.79 -4.96 1.61
N VAL A 380 -22.77 -5.08 0.74
CA VAL A 380 -21.37 -4.77 1.11
C VAL A 380 -21.23 -3.32 1.58
N LEU A 381 -21.81 -2.36 0.84
CA LEU A 381 -21.79 -0.94 1.22
C LEU A 381 -22.46 -0.70 2.59
N ALA A 382 -23.61 -1.32 2.82
CA ALA A 382 -24.33 -1.19 4.08
C ALA A 382 -23.53 -1.73 5.27
N GLN A 383 -22.81 -2.85 5.11
CA GLN A 383 -21.95 -3.39 6.17
C GLN A 383 -20.69 -2.57 6.38
N LEU A 384 -20.09 -2.01 5.31
CA LEU A 384 -18.93 -1.13 5.43
C LEU A 384 -19.23 0.11 6.31
N GLU A 385 -20.44 0.68 6.19
CA GLU A 385 -20.86 1.81 7.02
C GLU A 385 -20.94 1.45 8.52
N GLN A 386 -21.21 0.18 8.86
CA GLN A 386 -21.22 -0.29 10.24
C GLN A 386 -19.82 -0.58 10.78
N VAL A 387 -18.91 -1.03 9.91
CA VAL A 387 -17.55 -1.44 10.30
C VAL A 387 -16.64 -0.23 10.58
N VAL A 388 -16.71 0.81 9.76
CA VAL A 388 -15.80 1.96 9.87
C VAL A 388 -16.31 2.95 10.92
N VAL A 389 -15.65 2.99 12.08
CA VAL A 389 -16.05 3.86 13.20
C VAL A 389 -15.53 5.29 13.06
N ARG A 390 -14.35 5.45 12.46
CA ARG A 390 -13.71 6.75 12.21
C ARG A 390 -12.78 6.65 11.03
N SER A 391 -12.72 7.68 10.20
CA SER A 391 -11.73 7.74 9.11
C SER A 391 -11.33 9.17 8.78
N VAL A 392 -10.12 9.31 8.26
CA VAL A 392 -9.62 10.50 7.59
C VAL A 392 -9.12 10.12 6.20
N ARG A 393 -9.34 11.01 5.23
CA ARG A 393 -8.87 10.86 3.86
C ARG A 393 -8.41 12.21 3.32
N GLY A 394 -7.28 12.22 2.62
CA GLY A 394 -6.76 13.40 1.94
C GLY A 394 -7.60 13.77 0.71
N ALA A 395 -7.49 15.02 0.26
CA ALA A 395 -8.29 15.56 -0.84
C ALA A 395 -8.06 14.87 -2.19
N GLY A 396 -6.94 14.17 -2.37
CA GLY A 396 -6.61 13.36 -3.55
C GLY A 396 -7.28 11.99 -3.57
N LEU A 397 -7.81 11.53 -2.43
CA LEU A 397 -8.50 10.25 -2.28
C LEU A 397 -9.94 10.42 -1.71
N PRO A 398 -10.79 11.27 -2.33
CA PRO A 398 -12.10 11.61 -1.76
C PRO A 398 -13.05 10.41 -1.69
N LEU A 399 -12.80 9.37 -2.50
CA LEU A 399 -13.61 8.16 -2.60
C LEU A 399 -13.05 6.97 -1.82
N ALA A 400 -12.01 7.17 -0.98
CA ALA A 400 -11.53 6.13 -0.07
C ALA A 400 -12.58 5.84 1.03
N SER A 401 -12.96 4.58 1.19
CA SER A 401 -14.05 4.11 2.05
C SER A 401 -13.60 3.63 3.43
N GLY A 402 -12.30 3.52 3.68
CA GLY A 402 -11.70 2.99 4.91
C GLY A 402 -11.24 1.54 4.79
N VAL A 403 -11.77 0.74 3.86
CA VAL A 403 -11.38 -0.67 3.70
C VAL A 403 -11.00 -0.97 2.25
N ALA A 404 -9.81 -1.55 2.07
CA ALA A 404 -9.29 -2.01 0.79
C ALA A 404 -9.44 -3.53 0.63
N THR A 405 -9.30 -4.02 -0.60
CA THR A 405 -9.23 -5.44 -0.93
C THR A 405 -8.18 -5.68 -2.03
N TYR A 406 -7.69 -6.92 -2.12
CA TYR A 406 -6.75 -7.33 -3.15
C TYR A 406 -7.47 -7.59 -4.47
N PHE A 407 -7.15 -6.82 -5.49
CA PHE A 407 -7.55 -7.05 -6.87
C PHE A 407 -6.45 -6.48 -7.80
N PRO A 408 -5.45 -7.30 -8.19
CA PRO A 408 -4.48 -6.93 -9.19
C PRO A 408 -5.12 -6.46 -10.48
N ARG A 409 -4.40 -5.69 -11.30
CA ARG A 409 -5.01 -5.18 -12.53
C ARG A 409 -5.12 -6.26 -13.61
N THR A 410 -4.16 -7.17 -13.64
CA THR A 410 -4.06 -8.25 -14.62
C THR A 410 -3.54 -9.51 -13.94
N ASN A 411 -3.75 -10.65 -14.60
CA ASN A 411 -3.25 -11.94 -14.11
C ASN A 411 -1.71 -12.00 -13.97
N GLN A 412 -0.98 -11.14 -14.68
CA GLN A 412 0.48 -11.05 -14.55
C GLN A 412 0.91 -10.65 -13.13
N PHE A 413 0.09 -9.85 -12.45
CA PHE A 413 0.35 -9.34 -11.12
C PHE A 413 -0.42 -10.08 -10.02
N TYR A 414 -1.17 -11.12 -10.39
CA TYR A 414 -1.78 -11.99 -9.40
C TYR A 414 -0.71 -12.85 -8.74
N ASP A 415 -0.67 -12.79 -7.41
CA ASP A 415 0.21 -13.59 -6.57
C ASP A 415 -0.53 -14.84 -6.09
N PRO A 416 -0.11 -16.06 -6.52
CA PRO A 416 -0.73 -17.31 -6.09
C PRO A 416 -0.67 -17.58 -4.59
N ALA A 417 0.19 -16.88 -3.84
CA ALA A 417 0.20 -16.97 -2.39
C ALA A 417 -1.09 -16.42 -1.76
N TYR A 418 -1.83 -15.54 -2.45
CA TYR A 418 -3.08 -14.98 -1.95
C TYR A 418 -4.10 -16.07 -1.58
N ALA A 419 -4.23 -17.11 -2.42
CA ALA A 419 -5.13 -18.23 -2.18
C ALA A 419 -4.83 -19.03 -0.90
N GLN A 420 -3.64 -18.87 -0.30
CA GLN A 420 -3.24 -19.52 0.95
C GLN A 420 -3.43 -18.65 2.18
N VAL A 421 -3.54 -17.33 1.99
CA VAL A 421 -3.60 -16.33 3.07
C VAL A 421 -4.99 -15.74 3.21
N THR A 422 -5.73 -15.60 2.10
CA THR A 422 -7.02 -14.94 2.11
C THR A 422 -8.04 -15.65 2.99
N THR A 423 -8.84 -14.85 3.68
CA THR A 423 -10.00 -15.33 4.45
C THR A 423 -11.27 -15.35 3.59
N SER A 424 -11.19 -14.86 2.34
CA SER A 424 -12.31 -14.80 1.39
C SER A 424 -12.04 -15.68 0.16
N PRO A 425 -12.25 -17.01 0.24
CA PRO A 425 -12.01 -17.92 -0.88
C PRO A 425 -12.90 -17.64 -2.09
N ALA A 426 -14.13 -17.12 -1.89
CA ALA A 426 -14.98 -16.75 -3.03
C ALA A 426 -14.41 -15.54 -3.77
N TRP A 427 -13.77 -14.60 -3.07
CA TRP A 427 -13.13 -13.44 -3.70
C TRP A 427 -11.94 -13.85 -4.56
N ASP A 428 -11.06 -14.72 -4.06
CA ASP A 428 -9.99 -15.31 -4.89
C ASP A 428 -10.55 -16.02 -6.13
N ALA A 429 -11.66 -16.74 -5.98
CA ALA A 429 -12.34 -17.39 -7.11
C ALA A 429 -12.88 -16.38 -8.15
N VAL A 430 -13.32 -15.18 -7.74
CA VAL A 430 -13.67 -14.09 -8.67
C VAL A 430 -12.44 -13.66 -9.47
N LEU A 431 -11.30 -13.44 -8.80
CA LEU A 431 -10.06 -13.00 -9.46
C LEU A 431 -9.65 -14.03 -10.52
N GLN A 432 -9.60 -15.30 -10.15
CA GLN A 432 -9.28 -16.40 -11.06
C GLN A 432 -10.25 -16.50 -12.24
N ALA A 433 -11.56 -16.48 -11.97
CA ALA A 433 -12.58 -16.57 -13.01
C ALA A 433 -12.50 -15.37 -13.98
N TYR A 434 -12.33 -14.17 -13.45
CA TYR A 434 -12.20 -12.94 -14.22
C TYR A 434 -10.96 -12.96 -15.13
N TYR A 435 -9.81 -13.38 -14.63
CA TYR A 435 -8.57 -13.48 -15.42
C TYR A 435 -8.56 -14.62 -16.43
N ALA A 436 -9.35 -15.67 -16.21
CA ALA A 436 -9.50 -16.78 -17.15
C ALA A 436 -10.37 -16.42 -18.38
N LEU A 437 -11.12 -15.31 -18.31
CA LEU A 437 -11.96 -14.88 -19.42
C LEU A 437 -11.09 -14.56 -20.65
N PRO A 438 -11.44 -15.08 -21.84
CA PRO A 438 -10.70 -14.77 -23.05
C PRO A 438 -10.78 -13.27 -23.35
N LEU A 439 -9.63 -12.63 -23.43
CA LEU A 439 -9.52 -11.24 -23.87
C LEU A 439 -9.36 -11.24 -25.41
N PRO A 440 -10.30 -10.67 -26.19
CA PRO A 440 -10.01 -10.36 -27.58
C PRO A 440 -8.84 -9.39 -27.63
N VAL A 441 -7.82 -9.73 -28.42
CA VAL A 441 -6.64 -8.87 -28.63
C VAL A 441 -7.13 -7.52 -29.15
N PRO A 442 -6.79 -6.39 -28.49
CA PRO A 442 -7.05 -5.05 -29.00
C PRO A 442 -6.68 -4.96 -30.49
N GLN A 443 -7.68 -4.87 -31.37
CA GLN A 443 -7.47 -4.62 -32.79
C GLN A 443 -7.59 -3.11 -33.00
N ILE A 444 -6.57 -2.52 -33.62
CA ILE A 444 -6.63 -1.15 -34.12
C ILE A 444 -6.60 -1.21 -35.65
N GLU A 445 -7.70 -0.79 -36.28
CA GLU A 445 -7.75 -0.62 -37.74
C GLU A 445 -7.83 0.86 -38.06
N LEU A 446 -6.88 1.36 -38.85
CA LEU A 446 -6.91 2.70 -39.44
C LEU A 446 -7.58 2.61 -40.81
N THR A 447 -8.74 3.24 -40.94
CA THR A 447 -9.43 3.32 -42.24
C THR A 447 -8.73 4.39 -43.09
N THR A 448 -7.91 3.97 -44.04
CA THR A 448 -7.06 4.86 -44.86
C THR A 448 -7.87 5.90 -45.64
N ARG A 449 -7.44 7.18 -45.60
CA ARG A 449 -7.60 8.13 -46.71
C ARG A 449 -6.35 8.08 -47.58
N ASP A 450 -6.50 8.25 -48.90
CA ASP A 450 -5.38 8.49 -49.81
C ASP A 450 -4.56 9.68 -49.30
N PHE A 451 -3.32 9.44 -48.90
CA PHE A 451 -2.36 10.48 -48.47
C PHE A 451 -1.66 11.15 -49.67
N ASP A 452 -2.30 11.20 -50.84
CA ASP A 452 -1.75 11.83 -52.05
C ASP A 452 -1.56 13.36 -51.89
N ILE A 453 -2.03 13.94 -50.77
CA ILE A 453 -1.86 15.34 -50.41
C ILE A 453 -1.16 15.41 -49.05
N ALA A 454 -0.14 16.28 -48.94
CA ALA A 454 0.57 16.52 -47.70
C ALA A 454 -0.37 16.98 -46.57
N ILE A 455 -0.17 16.43 -45.37
CA ILE A 455 -0.90 16.82 -44.16
C ILE A 455 -0.30 18.12 -43.62
N SER A 456 -1.15 19.08 -43.28
CA SER A 456 -0.75 20.36 -42.67
C SER A 456 -1.90 20.98 -41.88
N ASP A 457 -1.65 22.12 -41.23
CA ASP A 457 -2.66 22.94 -40.55
C ASP A 457 -3.83 23.35 -41.47
N LEU A 458 -3.53 23.62 -42.74
CA LEU A 458 -4.51 23.94 -43.79
C LEU A 458 -5.19 22.69 -44.41
N ASN A 459 -4.65 21.49 -44.17
CA ASN A 459 -5.17 20.22 -44.69
C ASN A 459 -4.95 19.09 -43.67
N PRO A 460 -5.72 19.08 -42.55
CA PRO A 460 -5.54 18.08 -41.49
C PRO A 460 -5.98 16.69 -41.95
N ALA A 461 -5.29 15.66 -41.45
CA ALA A 461 -5.67 14.28 -41.64
C ALA A 461 -6.81 13.90 -40.69
N LEU A 462 -7.88 13.34 -41.25
CA LEU A 462 -8.92 12.67 -40.48
C LEU A 462 -8.62 11.18 -40.45
N LEU A 463 -8.20 10.70 -39.28
CA LEU A 463 -7.84 9.31 -39.03
C LEU A 463 -9.00 8.63 -38.32
N ARG A 464 -9.81 7.88 -39.05
CA ARG A 464 -10.82 7.03 -38.42
C ARG A 464 -10.16 5.75 -37.95
N PHE A 465 -10.32 5.45 -36.67
CA PHE A 465 -9.78 4.25 -36.07
C PHE A 465 -10.89 3.46 -35.39
N PHE A 466 -10.68 2.16 -35.38
CA PHE A 466 -11.52 1.23 -34.66
C PHE A 466 -10.69 0.56 -33.57
N VAL A 467 -11.18 0.52 -32.33
CA VAL A 467 -10.59 -0.23 -31.21
C VAL A 467 -11.55 -1.34 -30.79
N ALA A 468 -11.20 -2.60 -31.07
CA ALA A 468 -11.92 -3.77 -30.54
C ALA A 468 -11.11 -4.42 -29.44
N GLY A 469 -11.59 -4.49 -28.20
CA GLY A 469 -10.85 -5.22 -27.16
C GLY A 469 -11.58 -5.26 -25.83
N ARG A 470 -10.95 -5.91 -24.86
CA ARG A 470 -11.30 -5.81 -23.44
C ARG A 470 -10.10 -5.29 -22.66
N LEU A 471 -10.33 -4.63 -21.52
CA LEU A 471 -9.26 -4.07 -20.66
C LEU A 471 -8.34 -3.05 -21.36
N ILE A 472 -8.90 -2.22 -22.24
CA ILE A 472 -8.13 -1.18 -22.91
C ILE A 472 -7.73 -0.11 -21.88
N GLU A 473 -6.44 -0.01 -21.59
CA GLU A 473 -5.89 0.95 -20.63
C GLU A 473 -5.78 2.36 -21.21
N GLU A 474 -5.22 2.38 -22.40
CA GLU A 474 -4.79 3.57 -23.08
C GLU A 474 -4.84 3.26 -24.57
N VAL A 475 -5.35 4.22 -25.31
CA VAL A 475 -5.19 4.28 -26.75
C VAL A 475 -4.41 5.56 -26.98
N SER A 476 -3.27 5.45 -27.63
CA SER A 476 -2.42 6.60 -27.92
C SER A 476 -2.10 6.64 -29.40
N PHE A 477 -2.23 7.82 -29.97
CA PHE A 477 -1.79 8.15 -31.31
C PHE A 477 -0.34 8.63 -31.25
N TRP A 478 0.49 8.15 -32.16
CA TRP A 478 1.84 8.67 -32.36
C TRP A 478 2.13 8.80 -33.84
N ALA A 479 2.87 9.83 -34.21
CA ALA A 479 3.35 10.04 -35.58
C ALA A 479 4.84 10.35 -35.56
N GLY A 480 5.57 9.79 -36.52
CA GLY A 480 7.02 9.91 -36.61
C GLY A 480 7.56 9.45 -37.96
N ASN A 481 8.83 9.73 -38.20
CA ASN A 481 9.57 9.20 -39.34
C ASN A 481 10.51 8.08 -38.88
N GLU A 482 10.50 6.96 -39.60
CA GLU A 482 11.55 5.97 -39.48
C GLU A 482 12.84 6.51 -40.12
N MET A 483 13.93 6.47 -39.35
CA MET A 483 15.25 6.93 -39.74
C MET A 483 16.01 5.77 -40.41
N GLU A 484 17.07 6.08 -41.17
CA GLU A 484 17.88 5.06 -41.87
C GLU A 484 18.48 3.98 -40.94
N ASP A 485 18.63 4.27 -39.64
CA ASP A 485 19.15 3.36 -38.63
C ASP A 485 18.05 2.55 -37.91
N GLY A 486 16.80 2.64 -38.36
CA GLY A 486 15.64 1.94 -37.79
C GLY A 486 15.06 2.59 -36.52
N ARG A 487 15.61 3.72 -36.06
CA ARG A 487 14.96 4.50 -34.99
C ARG A 487 13.76 5.26 -35.54
N ILE A 488 12.73 5.46 -34.73
CA ILE A 488 11.60 6.31 -35.06
C ILE A 488 11.81 7.67 -34.42
N LYS A 489 11.89 8.72 -35.23
CA LYS A 489 11.83 10.11 -34.76
C LYS A 489 10.37 10.51 -34.63
N LEU A 490 9.88 10.55 -33.40
CA LEU A 490 8.52 10.98 -33.08
C LEU A 490 8.37 12.50 -33.23
N TYR A 491 7.23 12.91 -33.80
CA TYR A 491 6.79 14.31 -33.92
C TYR A 491 5.52 14.58 -33.13
N GLU A 492 4.70 13.55 -32.92
CA GLU A 492 3.41 13.63 -32.21
C GLU A 492 3.27 12.44 -31.26
N PHE A 493 2.70 12.71 -30.09
CA PHE A 493 2.20 11.71 -29.18
C PHE A 493 0.97 12.28 -28.48
N GLU A 494 -0.19 11.67 -28.71
CA GLU A 494 -1.42 12.07 -28.06
C GLU A 494 -2.11 10.86 -27.42
N ARG A 495 -2.45 10.98 -26.14
CA ARG A 495 -3.29 10.02 -25.45
C ARG A 495 -4.76 10.30 -25.79
N LEU A 496 -5.42 9.35 -26.45
CA LEU A 496 -6.82 9.45 -26.80
C LEU A 496 -7.70 9.14 -25.59
N LEU A 497 -8.65 10.03 -25.31
CA LEU A 497 -9.61 9.89 -24.23
C LEU A 497 -10.84 9.12 -24.71
N PRO A 498 -11.31 8.12 -23.94
CA PRO A 498 -12.55 7.42 -24.27
C PRO A 498 -13.78 8.32 -24.05
N GLU A 499 -14.90 7.94 -24.66
CA GLU A 499 -16.20 8.54 -24.33
C GLU A 499 -16.50 8.45 -22.82
N PRO A 500 -16.89 9.55 -22.15
CA PRO A 500 -17.30 9.51 -20.76
C PRO A 500 -18.52 8.61 -20.55
N ILE A 501 -18.49 7.78 -19.52
CA ILE A 501 -19.64 6.99 -19.08
C ILE A 501 -20.27 7.72 -17.90
N GLU A 502 -21.49 8.22 -18.08
CA GLU A 502 -22.28 8.80 -16.99
C GLU A 502 -22.96 7.69 -16.20
N LEU A 503 -22.64 7.62 -14.91
CA LEU A 503 -23.27 6.71 -13.96
C LEU A 503 -24.60 7.29 -13.43
N PRO A 504 -25.52 6.47 -12.89
CA PRO A 504 -26.79 6.93 -12.34
C PRO A 504 -26.69 8.03 -11.26
N ASP A 505 -25.58 8.08 -10.53
CA ASP A 505 -25.30 9.11 -9.52
C ASP A 505 -24.70 10.42 -10.09
N GLY A 506 -24.54 10.52 -11.41
CA GLY A 506 -23.93 11.63 -12.12
C GLY A 506 -22.41 11.58 -12.19
N THR A 507 -21.77 10.57 -11.59
CA THR A 507 -20.31 10.38 -11.68
C THR A 507 -19.93 10.03 -13.12
N GLN A 508 -18.88 10.69 -13.63
CA GLN A 508 -18.34 10.42 -14.96
C GLN A 508 -17.13 9.48 -14.86
N LEU A 509 -17.19 8.33 -15.52
CA LEU A 509 -16.06 7.41 -15.69
C LEU A 509 -15.42 7.61 -17.06
N GLN A 510 -14.14 7.98 -17.08
CA GLN A 510 -13.34 8.17 -18.29
C GLN A 510 -12.56 6.88 -18.61
N LYS A 511 -13.21 5.89 -19.23
CA LYS A 511 -12.60 4.57 -19.52
C LYS A 511 -13.01 3.98 -20.86
N TRP A 512 -12.04 3.36 -21.52
CA TRP A 512 -12.30 2.54 -22.69
C TRP A 512 -13.10 1.31 -22.26
N ARG A 513 -14.34 1.20 -22.75
CA ARG A 513 -15.22 0.06 -22.46
C ARG A 513 -14.68 -1.21 -23.12
N ASP A 514 -15.11 -2.35 -22.63
CA ASP A 514 -14.98 -3.60 -23.37
C ASP A 514 -15.88 -3.56 -24.62
N GLY A 515 -15.38 -3.99 -25.77
CA GLY A 515 -16.12 -4.05 -27.02
C GLY A 515 -15.47 -3.29 -28.17
N VAL A 516 -16.32 -2.74 -29.03
CA VAL A 516 -16.02 -2.17 -30.34
C VAL A 516 -16.22 -0.66 -30.25
N HIS A 517 -15.13 0.11 -30.31
CA HIS A 517 -15.14 1.58 -30.34
C HIS A 517 -14.73 2.08 -31.70
N ASP A 518 -15.59 2.90 -32.31
CA ASP A 518 -15.31 3.57 -33.57
C ASP A 518 -15.18 5.05 -33.26
N ASP A 519 -14.01 5.61 -33.55
CA ASP A 519 -13.73 7.02 -33.26
C ASP A 519 -12.80 7.60 -34.33
N PHE A 520 -12.60 8.90 -34.29
CA PHE A 520 -11.74 9.61 -35.22
C PHE A 520 -10.81 10.57 -34.52
N PHE A 521 -9.60 10.65 -35.05
CA PHE A 521 -8.59 11.61 -34.63
C PHE A 521 -8.34 12.60 -35.76
N ILE A 522 -8.23 13.90 -35.43
CA ILE A 522 -7.87 14.94 -36.39
C ILE A 522 -6.44 15.35 -36.11
N TRP A 523 -5.54 15.02 -37.04
CA TRP A 523 -4.14 15.41 -36.96
C TRP A 523 -3.85 16.55 -37.93
N ASP A 524 -3.49 17.72 -37.41
CA ASP A 524 -3.17 18.91 -38.20
C ASP A 524 -1.67 19.07 -38.48
N ALA A 525 -0.87 18.03 -38.19
CA ALA A 525 0.58 18.01 -38.35
C ALA A 525 1.31 19.16 -37.64
N GLN A 526 0.73 19.69 -36.55
CA GLN A 526 1.49 20.49 -35.61
C GLN A 526 2.52 19.61 -34.89
N ALA A 527 3.64 20.22 -34.51
CA ALA A 527 4.67 19.57 -33.72
C ALA A 527 5.21 20.58 -32.72
N THR A 528 5.49 20.11 -31.50
CA THR A 528 6.07 20.97 -30.48
C THR A 528 7.57 21.15 -30.74
N VAL A 529 8.05 22.40 -30.62
CA VAL A 529 9.47 22.71 -30.67
C VAL A 529 9.89 23.42 -29.39
N LEU A 530 11.00 22.95 -28.79
CA LEU A 530 11.76 23.77 -27.85
C LEU A 530 12.73 24.62 -28.66
N PHE A 531 12.79 25.91 -28.36
CA PHE A 531 13.74 26.79 -29.00
C PHE A 531 14.48 27.64 -27.96
N ASP A 532 15.74 27.93 -28.26
CA ASP A 532 16.49 29.00 -27.62
C ASP A 532 16.72 30.16 -28.62
N ALA A 533 17.59 31.12 -28.28
CA ALA A 533 17.85 32.27 -29.14
C ALA A 533 18.54 31.91 -30.49
N THR A 534 18.97 30.66 -30.66
CA THR A 534 19.81 30.20 -31.78
C THR A 534 19.33 28.92 -32.46
N GLU A 535 18.61 28.04 -31.78
CA GLU A 535 18.18 26.74 -32.30
C GLU A 535 16.74 26.39 -31.90
N ALA A 536 16.08 25.60 -32.75
CA ALA A 536 14.79 24.98 -32.46
C ALA A 536 14.90 23.45 -32.66
N GLN A 537 14.46 22.68 -31.68
CA GLN A 537 14.42 21.22 -31.73
C GLN A 537 13.00 20.72 -31.47
N PHE A 538 12.56 19.77 -32.28
CA PHE A 538 11.31 19.07 -32.04
C PHE A 538 11.37 18.32 -30.72
N VAL A 539 10.31 18.41 -29.95
CA VAL A 539 10.12 17.63 -28.73
C VAL A 539 8.77 16.97 -28.74
N VAL A 540 8.72 15.76 -28.21
CA VAL A 540 7.47 15.11 -27.87
C VAL A 540 7.11 15.55 -26.46
N MET A 541 5.91 16.10 -26.31
CA MET A 541 5.36 16.45 -25.01
C MET A 541 4.45 15.34 -24.53
N TRP A 542 4.65 14.88 -23.30
CA TRP A 542 3.72 13.95 -22.65
C TRP A 542 2.86 14.69 -21.62
N PRO A 543 1.53 14.50 -21.62
CA PRO A 543 0.69 15.03 -20.56
C PRO A 543 1.04 14.33 -19.24
N VAL A 544 1.23 15.10 -18.17
CA VAL A 544 1.60 14.52 -16.86
C VAL A 544 0.43 13.79 -16.18
N ALA A 545 -0.81 14.02 -16.63
CA ALA A 545 -2.01 13.32 -16.23
C ALA A 545 -3.08 13.45 -17.33
N GLY A 546 -4.11 12.60 -17.31
CA GLY A 546 -5.25 12.74 -18.23
C GLY A 546 -5.91 14.11 -18.08
N SER A 547 -6.12 14.83 -19.19
CA SER A 547 -6.62 16.21 -19.25
C SER A 547 -5.71 17.33 -18.69
N ALA A 548 -4.44 17.03 -18.40
CA ALA A 548 -3.51 18.05 -17.89
C ALA A 548 -3.17 19.12 -18.94
N THR A 549 -3.11 20.38 -18.52
CA THR A 549 -2.51 21.50 -19.27
C THR A 549 -0.99 21.61 -19.05
N ARG A 550 -0.44 20.72 -18.20
CA ARG A 550 0.98 20.61 -17.91
C ARG A 550 1.54 19.43 -18.68
N PHE A 551 2.66 19.67 -19.35
CA PHE A 551 3.34 18.69 -20.17
C PHE A 551 4.77 18.54 -19.70
N ALA A 552 5.27 17.31 -19.73
CA ALA A 552 6.67 16.99 -19.49
C ALA A 552 7.36 16.65 -20.80
N VAL A 553 8.64 17.01 -20.87
CA VAL A 553 9.57 16.55 -21.90
C VAL A 553 10.58 15.69 -21.16
N GLN A 554 10.78 14.45 -21.60
CA GLN A 554 11.83 13.61 -21.04
C GLN A 554 13.17 14.23 -21.41
N GLY A 555 14.00 14.56 -20.42
CA GLY A 555 15.37 15.00 -20.66
C GLY A 555 16.23 13.80 -21.08
N ASP A 556 17.05 13.99 -22.10
CA ASP A 556 18.06 13.01 -22.55
C ASP A 556 19.15 12.76 -21.49
#